data_AF-A0A550C7B6-F1
#
_entry.id   AF-A0A550C7B6-F1
#
_cell.length_a   1.000
_cell.length_b   1.000
_cell.length_c   1.000
_cell.angle_alpha   90.00
_cell.angle_beta   90.00
_cell.angle_gamma   90.00
#
_symmetry.space_group_name_H-M   'P 1'
#
loop_
_entity.id
_entity.type
_entity.pdbx_description
1 polymer ?
#
loop_
_entity_poly.entity_id
_entity_poly.type
_entity_poly.pdbx_seq_one_letter_code
_entity_poly.pdbx_strand_id
1 'polypeptide(L)' 'SLPSIFMVPTNHPLAYIEWFTPFGPKDHDSGLYSIKPSTRNRGVYGEIIEIDHIVRNCHVVPRMGTGPSPDMHHS' A
#
# COMPACT_ATOMS: atom_id res chain seq x y z
N SER A 1 5.24 -13.52 22.07
CA SER A 1 4.29 -12.49 22.54
C SER A 1 4.99 -11.14 22.52
N LEU A 2 4.27 -10.05 22.24
CA LEU A 2 4.83 -8.71 22.39
C LEU A 2 5.14 -8.44 23.87
N PRO A 3 6.19 -7.67 24.21
CA PRO A 3 6.48 -7.32 25.58
C PRO A 3 5.28 -6.65 26.25
N SER A 4 4.98 -7.01 27.50
CA SER A 4 3.82 -6.51 28.26
C SER A 4 3.80 -4.98 28.44
N ILE A 5 4.94 -4.30 28.21
CA ILE A 5 5.05 -2.83 28.23
C ILE A 5 4.08 -2.13 27.27
N PHE A 6 3.67 -2.82 26.19
CA PHE A 6 2.75 -2.24 25.23
C PHE A 6 1.28 -2.33 25.69
N MET A 7 0.97 -3.10 26.74
CA MET A 7 -0.36 -3.21 27.38
C MET A 7 -1.55 -3.27 26.39
N VAL A 8 -1.37 -3.86 25.21
CA VAL A 8 -2.46 -4.03 24.23
C VAL A 8 -3.25 -5.28 24.64
N PRO A 9 -4.53 -5.17 25.05
CA PRO A 9 -5.32 -6.30 25.48
C PRO A 9 -5.84 -7.08 24.25
N THR A 10 -4.94 -7.67 23.48
CA THR A 10 -5.26 -8.53 22.34
C THR A 10 -4.64 -9.91 22.51
N ASN A 11 -5.40 -10.93 22.13
CA ASN A 11 -4.91 -12.30 22.03
C ASN A 11 -4.27 -12.59 20.66
N HIS A 12 -4.36 -11.67 19.71
CA HIS A 12 -3.85 -11.83 18.35
C HIS A 12 -2.51 -11.09 18.19
N PRO A 13 -1.58 -11.63 17.37
CA PRO A 13 -0.40 -10.88 16.96
C PRO A 13 -0.78 -9.56 16.30
N LEU A 14 0.03 -8.52 16.51
CA LEU A 14 -0.14 -7.23 15.86
C LEU A 14 0.67 -7.16 14.56
N ALA A 15 0.12 -6.46 13.58
CA ALA A 15 0.77 -6.13 12.31
C ALA A 15 0.79 -4.62 12.11
N TYR A 16 1.95 -4.09 11.68
CA TYR A 16 2.04 -2.74 11.12
C TYR A 16 1.69 -2.79 9.64
N ILE A 17 0.80 -1.93 9.19
CA ILE A 17 0.40 -1.79 7.80
C ILE A 17 0.56 -0.35 7.32
N GLU A 18 0.75 -0.18 6.02
CA GLU A 18 0.66 1.10 5.34
C GLU A 18 -0.59 1.10 4.46
N TRP A 19 -1.44 2.11 4.65
CA TRP A 19 -2.69 2.21 3.92
C TRP A 19 -2.46 2.71 2.50
N PHE A 20 -3.18 2.12 1.55
CA PHE A 20 -3.35 2.67 0.21
C PHE A 20 -4.66 3.47 0.11
N THR A 21 -4.79 4.28 -0.93
CA THR A 21 -6.05 4.93 -1.29
C THR A 21 -7.13 3.89 -1.58
N PRO A 22 -8.42 4.17 -1.26
CA PRO A 22 -9.53 3.32 -1.67
C PRO A 22 -9.52 3.04 -3.18
N PHE A 23 -10.05 1.89 -3.58
CA PHE A 23 -10.13 1.53 -5.00
C PHE A 23 -11.00 2.53 -5.76
N GLY A 24 -10.38 3.18 -6.74
CA GLY A 24 -11.07 4.04 -7.69
C GLY A 24 -11.61 3.27 -8.90
N PRO A 25 -11.88 3.96 -10.02
CA PRO A 25 -12.17 3.32 -11.29
C PRO A 25 -11.05 2.36 -11.69
N LYS A 26 -11.42 1.22 -12.30
CA LYS A 26 -10.44 0.33 -12.93
C LYS A 26 -9.82 1.05 -14.13
N ASP A 27 -8.53 0.86 -14.29
CA ASP A 27 -7.83 1.23 -15.51
C ASP A 27 -8.38 0.38 -16.67
N HIS A 28 -8.82 1.04 -17.75
CA HIS A 28 -9.52 0.36 -18.84
C HIS A 28 -8.63 -0.64 -19.57
N ASP A 29 -7.34 -0.32 -19.73
CA ASP A 29 -6.43 -1.11 -20.55
C ASP A 29 -5.88 -2.31 -19.79
N SER A 30 -5.55 -2.15 -18.51
CA SER A 30 -5.02 -3.24 -17.68
C SER A 30 -6.09 -4.02 -16.89
N GLY A 31 -7.28 -3.45 -16.71
CA GLY A 31 -8.32 -3.99 -15.83
C GLY A 31 -7.96 -3.95 -14.33
N LEU A 32 -6.84 -3.31 -13.96
CA LEU A 32 -6.33 -3.22 -12.60
C LEU A 32 -6.85 -1.97 -11.88
N TYR A 33 -6.85 -2.02 -10.54
CA TYR A 33 -7.10 -0.84 -9.73
C TYR A 33 -5.80 -0.05 -9.53
N SER A 34 -5.84 1.24 -9.85
CA SER A 34 -4.75 2.15 -9.49
C SER A 34 -4.89 2.55 -8.02
N ILE A 35 -3.85 2.27 -7.24
CA ILE A 35 -3.74 2.65 -5.83
C ILE A 35 -2.48 3.47 -5.62
N LYS A 36 -2.49 4.35 -4.61
CA LYS A 36 -1.33 5.11 -4.16
C LYS A 36 -1.18 4.99 -2.65
N PRO A 37 0.03 5.09 -2.07
CA PRO A 37 0.17 5.19 -0.63
C PRO A 37 -0.68 6.35 -0.09
N SER A 38 -1.47 6.09 0.95
CA SER A 38 -2.20 7.12 1.68
C SER A 38 -1.22 7.95 2.48
N THR A 39 -1.51 9.25 2.64
CA THR A 39 -0.65 10.15 3.40
C THR A 39 -1.42 10.88 4.49
N ARG A 40 -0.78 11.08 5.64
CA ARG A 40 -1.28 11.87 6.76
C ARG A 40 -0.13 12.68 7.33
N ASN A 41 -0.33 13.99 7.55
CA ASN A 41 0.71 14.89 8.06
C ASN A 41 2.05 14.80 7.30
N ARG A 42 2.00 14.76 5.95
CA ARG A 42 3.16 14.65 5.05
C ARG A 42 3.95 13.34 5.14
N GLY A 43 3.48 12.33 5.87
CA GLY A 43 4.05 10.98 5.91
C GLY A 43 3.10 9.93 5.35
N VAL A 44 3.61 8.72 5.11
CA VAL A 44 2.78 7.55 4.79
C VAL A 44 1.84 7.28 5.96
N TYR A 45 0.56 7.02 5.65
CA TYR A 45 -0.40 6.68 6.69
C TYR A 45 -0.27 5.20 7.06
N GLY A 46 0.36 4.93 8.19
CA GLY A 46 0.46 3.60 8.78
C GLY A 46 -0.43 3.41 10.02
N GLU A 47 -0.73 2.16 10.33
CA GLU A 47 -1.54 1.75 11.48
C GLU A 47 -1.06 0.40 12.03
N ILE A 48 -1.29 0.15 13.32
CA ILE A 48 -1.08 -1.16 13.95
C ILE A 48 -2.45 -1.80 14.14
N ILE A 49 -2.64 -2.98 13.53
CA ILE A 49 -3.89 -3.74 13.59
C ILE A 49 -3.65 -5.14 14.16
N GLU A 50 -4.71 -5.78 14.65
CA GLU A 50 -4.69 -7.21 14.93
C GLU A 50 -4.65 -8.00 13.62
N ILE A 51 -3.89 -9.10 13.58
CA ILE A 51 -3.64 -9.83 12.34
C ILE A 51 -4.89 -10.49 11.74
N ASP A 52 -5.90 -10.75 12.56
CA ASP A 52 -7.19 -11.32 12.15
C ASP A 52 -8.07 -10.33 11.36
N HIS A 53 -7.75 -9.03 11.39
CA HIS A 53 -8.35 -8.03 10.49
C HIS A 53 -7.87 -8.17 9.04
N ILE A 54 -6.78 -8.92 8.76
CA ILE A 54 -6.28 -9.16 7.41
C ILE A 54 -7.00 -10.36 6.79
N VAL A 55 -7.93 -10.09 5.87
CA VAL A 55 -8.76 -11.13 5.25
C VAL A 55 -7.97 -11.98 4.24
N ARG A 56 -7.15 -11.35 3.40
CA ARG A 56 -6.40 -12.04 2.32
C ARG A 56 -5.25 -11.20 1.80
N ASN A 57 -4.28 -11.87 1.18
CA ASN A 57 -3.24 -11.20 0.40
C ASN A 57 -3.84 -10.63 -0.92
N CYS A 58 -3.20 -9.59 -1.44
CA CYS A 58 -3.43 -9.04 -2.77
C CYS A 58 -2.09 -8.75 -3.45
N HIS A 59 -2.02 -9.00 -4.77
CA HIS A 59 -0.82 -8.71 -5.55
C HIS A 59 -0.84 -7.26 -6.00
N VAL A 60 0.23 -6.53 -5.69
CA VAL A 60 0.47 -5.18 -6.19
C VAL A 60 1.52 -5.27 -7.29
N VAL A 61 1.18 -4.75 -8.47
CA VAL A 61 2.11 -4.68 -9.61
C VAL A 61 2.61 -3.24 -9.73
N PRO A 62 3.92 -2.99 -9.77
CA PRO A 62 4.45 -1.65 -9.99
C PRO A 62 4.01 -1.10 -11.34
N ARG A 63 3.48 0.12 -11.36
CA ARG A 63 3.29 0.86 -12.60
C ARG A 63 4.62 1.49 -13.00
N MET A 64 5.34 0.85 -13.92
CA MET A 64 6.54 1.45 -14.51
C MET A 64 6.12 2.65 -15.36
N GLY A 65 6.73 3.81 -15.11
CA GLY A 65 6.55 4.98 -15.96
C GLY A 65 7.25 4.79 -17.30
N THR A 66 6.63 5.25 -18.38
CA THR A 66 7.38 5.67 -19.57
C THR A 66 8.14 6.94 -19.19
N GLY A 67 9.38 6.80 -18.73
CA GLY A 67 10.32 7.92 -18.82
C GLY A 67 10.39 8.37 -20.29
N PRO A 68 10.74 9.64 -20.57
CA PRO A 68 11.00 10.04 -21.95
C PRO A 68 12.00 9.04 -22.55
N SER A 69 11.66 8.49 -23.72
CA SER A 69 12.66 7.87 -24.59
C SER A 69 13.83 8.85 -24.65
N PRO A 70 15.08 8.44 -24.41
CA PRO A 70 16.19 9.32 -24.71
C PRO A 70 16.02 9.72 -26.17
N ASP A 71 15.87 11.02 -26.40
CA ASP A 71 15.55 11.59 -27.69
C ASP A 71 16.52 11.02 -28.73
N MET A 72 15.97 10.37 -29.76
CA MET A 72 16.66 10.19 -31.02
C MET A 72 16.95 11.59 -31.57
N HIS A 73 18.13 12.14 -31.24
CA HIS A 73 18.71 13.25 -31.98
C HIS A 73 19.07 12.75 -33.39
N HIS A 74 18.09 12.79 -34.28
CA HIS A 74 18.34 12.91 -35.71
C HIS A 74 18.27 14.40 -36.06
N SER A 75 19.44 15.03 -36.17
CA SER A 75 19.76 16.13 -37.08
C SER A 75 21.27 16.31 -37.10
#